data_AF-A0A1N6EWU7-F1
#
_entry.id   AF-A0A1N6EWU7-F1
#
_cell.length_a   1.000
_cell.length_b   1.000
_cell.length_c   1.000
_cell.angle_alpha   90.00
_cell.angle_beta   90.00
_cell.angle_gamma   90.00
#
_symmetry.space_group_name_H-M   'P 1'
#
loop_
_entity.id
_entity.type
_entity.pdbx_description
1 polymer ?
#
loop_
_entity_poly.entity_id
_entity_poly.type
_entity_poly.pdbx_seq_one_letter_code
_entity_poly.pdbx_strand_id
1 'polypeptide(L)'
;MKIITTLLLSFSSLAINAQQILKQEKYTGTIDGKINISFYLKIEETGCPSIIASGIYKYTDNKTANWILLDTTFSEKAQQYTFVEHYNTGIMLLKRNSETLQGLWISPDGKKQLKVNLKKIKQSKAEIEKMEDELEKANYSANDC
;
A
#
# COMPACT_ATOMS: atom_id res chain seq x y z
N MET A 1 43.41 12.20 47.56
CA MET A 1 42.11 11.54 47.36
C MET A 1 41.36 12.25 46.25
N LYS A 2 41.29 11.68 45.05
CA LYS A 2 40.45 12.19 43.96
C LYS A 2 39.26 11.25 43.82
N ILE A 3 38.10 11.72 44.24
CA ILE A 3 36.82 11.01 44.07
C ILE A 3 36.46 11.18 42.60
N ILE A 4 36.68 10.15 41.80
CA ILE A 4 36.21 10.08 40.41
C ILE A 4 34.78 9.55 40.50
N THR A 5 33.82 10.45 40.34
CA THR A 5 32.39 10.16 40.29
C THR A 5 32.06 9.48 38.97
N THR A 6 31.85 8.17 38.98
CA THR A 6 31.39 7.40 37.82
C THR A 6 29.89 7.67 37.63
N LEU A 7 29.56 8.54 36.67
CA LEU A 7 28.18 8.77 36.22
C LEU A 7 27.75 7.59 35.35
N LEU A 8 27.07 6.62 35.97
CA LEU A 8 26.45 5.48 35.29
C LEU A 8 25.20 5.97 34.55
N LEU A 9 25.35 6.31 33.26
CA LEU A 9 24.23 6.65 32.37
C LEU A 9 23.40 5.38 32.10
N SER A 10 22.28 5.27 32.81
CA SER A 10 21.20 4.33 32.54
C SER A 10 20.65 4.59 31.14
N PHE A 11 21.04 3.78 30.17
CA PHE A 11 20.39 3.72 28.86
C PHE A 11 19.01 3.08 29.04
N SER A 12 18.04 3.89 29.44
CA SER A 12 16.62 3.53 29.32
C SER A 12 16.31 3.45 27.83
N SER A 13 16.31 2.25 27.28
CA SER A 13 15.81 1.98 25.93
C SER A 13 14.33 2.35 25.90
N LEU A 14 14.03 3.56 25.44
CA LEU A 14 12.70 3.89 24.94
C LEU A 14 12.40 2.88 23.84
N ALA A 15 11.54 1.90 24.13
CA ALA A 15 10.94 1.08 23.12
C ALA A 15 10.04 1.99 22.29
N ILE A 16 10.63 2.63 21.27
CA ILE A 16 9.89 3.29 20.21
C ILE A 16 9.09 2.16 19.56
N ASN A 17 7.77 2.15 19.76
CA ASN A 17 6.87 1.28 19.00
C ASN A 17 6.87 1.77 17.55
N ALA A 18 7.94 1.47 16.82
CA ALA A 18 8.05 1.73 15.40
C ALA A 18 6.99 0.88 14.69
N GLN A 19 6.24 1.49 13.77
CA GLN A 19 5.31 0.76 12.91
C GLN A 19 6.08 -0.37 12.20
N GLN A 20 5.64 -1.60 12.39
CA GLN A 20 6.31 -2.75 11.81
C GLN A 20 5.77 -2.98 10.39
N ILE A 21 6.61 -2.74 9.38
CA ILE A 21 6.26 -3.04 8.00
C ILE A 21 6.23 -4.57 7.82
N LEU A 22 5.05 -5.10 7.50
CA LEU A 22 4.84 -6.53 7.26
C LEU A 22 5.08 -6.87 5.79
N LYS A 23 4.62 -6.02 4.86
CA LYS A 23 4.77 -6.20 3.41
C LYS A 23 4.88 -4.88 2.68
N GLN A 24 5.73 -4.85 1.65
CA GLN A 24 5.82 -3.81 0.63
C GLN A 24 5.92 -4.50 -0.72
N GLU A 25 4.87 -4.41 -1.52
CA GLU A 25 4.69 -5.25 -2.70
C GLU A 25 4.17 -4.44 -3.88
N LYS A 26 4.88 -4.52 -5.00
CA LYS A 26 4.48 -3.96 -6.27
C LYS A 26 4.00 -5.07 -7.19
N TYR A 27 2.93 -4.75 -7.90
CA TYR A 27 2.29 -5.61 -8.86
C TYR A 27 2.16 -4.87 -10.19
N THR A 28 2.13 -5.65 -11.26
CA THR A 28 1.82 -5.17 -12.61
C THR A 28 0.77 -6.08 -13.23
N GLY A 29 -0.03 -5.55 -14.14
CA GLY A 29 -1.02 -6.34 -14.85
C GLY A 29 -2.06 -5.47 -15.54
N THR A 30 -3.29 -5.96 -15.62
CA THR A 30 -4.30 -5.35 -16.48
C THR A 30 -5.69 -5.31 -15.87
N ILE A 31 -6.46 -4.31 -16.27
CA ILE A 31 -7.92 -4.27 -16.18
C ILE A 31 -8.49 -4.65 -17.57
N ASP A 32 -9.44 -5.59 -17.59
CA ASP A 32 -10.07 -6.15 -18.80
C ASP A 32 -9.08 -6.76 -19.84
N GLY A 33 -7.85 -7.09 -19.40
CA GLY A 33 -6.80 -7.57 -20.30
C GLY A 33 -6.25 -6.52 -21.27
N LYS A 34 -6.68 -5.26 -21.16
CA LYS A 34 -6.36 -4.19 -22.11
C LYS A 34 -5.66 -3.00 -21.46
N ILE A 35 -6.16 -2.58 -20.31
CA ILE A 35 -5.70 -1.38 -19.63
C ILE A 35 -4.56 -1.78 -18.70
N ASN A 36 -3.34 -1.37 -19.00
CA ASN A 36 -2.18 -1.72 -18.18
C ASN A 36 -2.13 -0.86 -16.92
N ILE A 37 -1.88 -1.50 -15.78
CA ILE A 37 -1.77 -0.83 -14.48
C ILE A 37 -0.53 -1.29 -13.70
N SER A 38 0.01 -0.35 -12.93
CA SER A 38 1.00 -0.60 -11.87
C SER A 38 0.31 -0.37 -10.53
N PHE A 39 0.52 -1.27 -9.58
CA PHE A 39 -0.15 -1.27 -8.29
C PHE A 39 0.88 -1.46 -7.17
N TYR A 40 0.76 -0.71 -6.09
CA TYR A 40 1.60 -0.83 -4.91
C TYR A 40 0.74 -1.06 -3.67
N LEU A 41 1.19 -1.97 -2.81
CA LEU A 41 0.53 -2.36 -1.58
C LEU A 41 1.53 -2.41 -0.44
N LYS A 42 1.25 -1.62 0.59
CA LYS A 42 1.94 -1.66 1.87
C LYS A 42 1.01 -2.30 2.90
N ILE A 43 1.54 -3.19 3.73
CA ILE A 43 0.85 -3.72 4.91
C ILE A 43 1.76 -3.49 6.10
N GLU A 44 1.25 -2.86 7.13
CA GLU A 44 1.99 -2.53 8.35
C GLU A 44 1.13 -2.75 9.58
N GLU A 45 1.80 -3.05 10.69
CA GLU A 45 1.20 -3.11 12.01
C GLU A 45 1.30 -1.73 12.66
N THR A 46 0.15 -1.17 13.01
CA THR A 46 0.02 0.13 13.66
C THR A 46 -0.54 -0.05 15.07
N GLY A 47 0.33 -0.25 16.06
CA GLY A 47 -0.09 -0.36 17.46
C GLY A 47 -1.10 -1.49 17.75
N CYS A 48 -1.36 -1.73 19.03
CA CYS A 48 -2.01 -2.96 19.49
C CYS A 48 -3.55 -2.95 19.35
N PRO A 49 -4.17 -3.87 18.59
CA PRO A 49 -3.69 -4.58 17.41
C PRO A 49 -4.46 -4.09 16.16
N SER A 50 -3.88 -3.18 15.38
CA SER A 50 -4.44 -2.80 14.08
C SER A 50 -3.41 -3.03 12.98
N ILE A 51 -3.75 -3.89 12.02
CA ILE A 51 -2.99 -4.05 10.77
C ILE A 51 -3.69 -3.18 9.74
N ILE A 52 -2.92 -2.35 9.06
CA ILE A 52 -3.40 -1.48 7.99
C ILE A 52 -2.81 -1.94 6.68
N ALA A 53 -3.64 -1.90 5.64
CA ALA A 53 -3.23 -2.06 4.26
C ALA A 53 -3.42 -0.71 3.56
N SER A 54 -2.40 -0.23 2.87
CA SER A 54 -2.42 1.02 2.12
C SER A 54 -2.04 0.74 0.67
N GLY A 55 -2.77 1.34 -0.27
CA GLY A 55 -2.59 1.05 -1.69
C GLY A 55 -2.59 2.30 -2.55
N ILE A 56 -1.80 2.25 -3.62
CA ILE A 56 -1.92 3.17 -4.76
C ILE A 56 -1.87 2.37 -6.04
N TYR A 57 -2.49 2.88 -7.10
CA TYR A 57 -2.28 2.33 -8.43
C TYR A 57 -2.28 3.43 -9.49
N LYS A 58 -1.75 3.12 -10.68
CA LYS A 58 -1.81 4.03 -11.82
C LYS A 58 -1.98 3.27 -13.12
N TYR A 59 -2.64 3.94 -14.07
CA TYR A 59 -2.68 3.54 -15.46
C TYR A 59 -1.32 3.78 -16.12
N THR A 60 -0.69 2.74 -16.68
CA THR A 60 0.65 2.86 -17.26
C THR A 60 0.64 3.27 -18.73
N ASP A 61 -0.51 3.14 -19.39
CA ASP A 61 -0.68 3.58 -20.79
C ASP A 61 -0.64 5.12 -20.90
N ASN A 62 -0.94 5.83 -19.81
CA ASN A 62 -0.79 7.27 -19.70
C ASN A 62 0.42 7.62 -18.82
N LYS A 63 1.52 8.08 -19.44
CA LYS A 63 2.76 8.41 -18.75
C LYS A 63 2.64 9.59 -17.77
N THR A 64 1.65 10.46 -17.95
CA THR A 64 1.39 11.61 -17.07
C THR A 64 0.32 11.30 -16.03
N ALA A 65 -0.17 10.05 -15.94
CA ALA A 65 -1.15 9.66 -14.94
C ALA A 65 -0.51 9.68 -13.55
N ASN A 66 -1.17 10.41 -12.64
CA ASN A 66 -0.84 10.42 -11.23
C ASN A 66 -1.20 9.06 -10.61
N TRP A 67 -0.57 8.76 -9.48
CA TRP A 67 -0.96 7.65 -8.63
C TRP A 67 -2.30 7.96 -7.95
N ILE A 68 -3.21 7.01 -8.03
CA ILE A 68 -4.53 7.07 -7.42
C ILE A 68 -4.42 6.42 -6.05
N LEU A 69 -4.71 7.20 -4.99
CA LEU A 69 -4.80 6.71 -3.62
C LEU A 69 -6.01 5.80 -3.45
N LEU A 70 -5.86 4.76 -2.61
CA LEU A 70 -6.90 3.78 -2.34
C LEU A 70 -7.27 3.75 -0.86
N ASP A 71 -8.53 4.02 -0.57
CA ASP A 71 -9.15 3.70 0.70
C ASP A 71 -9.33 2.19 0.80
N THR A 72 -8.70 1.58 1.79
CA THR A 72 -8.53 0.12 1.83
C THR A 72 -9.23 -0.48 3.03
N THR A 73 -10.02 -1.53 2.79
CA THR A 73 -10.50 -2.47 3.81
C THR A 73 -10.08 -3.87 3.41
N PHE A 74 -9.64 -4.70 4.35
CA PHE A 74 -9.19 -6.04 4.01
C PHE A 74 -9.48 -7.07 5.09
N SER A 75 -9.46 -8.35 4.70
CA SER A 75 -9.49 -9.51 5.59
C SER A 75 -8.19 -10.27 5.43
N GLU A 76 -7.36 -10.29 6.48
CA GLU A 76 -6.14 -11.07 6.49
C GLU A 76 -6.43 -12.57 6.34
N LYS A 77 -7.42 -13.10 7.06
CA LYS A 77 -7.80 -14.52 6.99
C LYS A 77 -8.26 -14.93 5.59
N ALA A 78 -9.10 -14.12 4.94
CA ALA A 78 -9.61 -14.44 3.61
C ALA A 78 -8.66 -14.04 2.47
N GLN A 79 -7.63 -13.25 2.78
CA GLN A 79 -6.74 -12.60 1.80
C GLN A 79 -7.55 -11.82 0.75
N GLN A 80 -8.58 -11.10 1.20
CA GLN A 80 -9.49 -10.32 0.38
C GLN A 80 -9.37 -8.84 0.71
N TYR A 81 -9.42 -8.01 -0.32
CA TYR A 81 -9.19 -6.59 -0.24
C TYR A 81 -10.28 -5.86 -1.03
N THR A 82 -10.82 -4.82 -0.41
CA THR A 82 -11.65 -3.82 -1.04
C THR A 82 -10.84 -2.54 -1.08
N PHE A 83 -10.55 -2.07 -2.29
CA PHE A 83 -9.90 -0.79 -2.54
C PHE A 83 -10.91 0.15 -3.19
N VAL A 84 -11.13 1.31 -2.60
CA VAL A 84 -11.96 2.36 -3.18
C VAL A 84 -11.02 3.48 -3.62
N GLU A 85 -11.15 3.95 -4.86
CA GLU A 85 -10.39 5.12 -5.32
C GLU A 85 -10.76 6.33 -4.47
N HIS A 86 -9.76 7.05 -3.97
CA HIS A 86 -9.99 8.31 -3.25
C HIS A 86 -10.82 9.24 -4.16
N TYR A 87 -11.94 9.76 -3.66
CA TYR A 87 -13.06 10.41 -4.41
C TYR A 87 -14.11 9.50 -5.05
N ASN A 88 -14.13 8.20 -4.72
CA ASN A 88 -15.15 7.22 -5.11
C ASN A 88 -15.38 7.15 -6.64
N THR A 89 -14.30 7.09 -7.41
CA THR A 89 -14.34 7.00 -8.90
C THR A 89 -14.24 5.57 -9.43
N GLY A 90 -14.03 4.59 -8.55
CA GLY A 90 -13.93 3.18 -8.89
C GLY A 90 -13.63 2.33 -7.64
N ILE A 91 -13.96 1.04 -7.72
CA ILE A 91 -13.74 0.08 -6.63
C ILE A 91 -13.01 -1.14 -7.18
N MET A 92 -11.93 -1.60 -6.54
CA MET A 92 -11.35 -2.91 -6.80
C MET A 92 -11.65 -3.88 -5.67
N LEU A 93 -12.25 -5.02 -6.02
CA LEU A 93 -12.43 -6.17 -5.14
C LEU A 93 -11.41 -7.23 -5.54
N LEU A 94 -10.32 -7.37 -4.78
CA LEU A 94 -9.21 -8.25 -5.12
C LEU A 94 -9.00 -9.33 -4.07
N LYS A 95 -8.67 -10.53 -4.54
CA LYS A 95 -8.21 -11.64 -3.70
C LYS A 95 -6.75 -11.92 -3.99
N ARG A 96 -5.94 -12.06 -2.95
CA ARG A 96 -4.55 -12.50 -3.08
C ARG A 96 -4.48 -14.02 -3.16
N ASN A 97 -3.70 -14.50 -4.11
CA ASN A 97 -3.28 -15.90 -4.18
C ASN A 97 -1.78 -15.94 -4.48
N SER A 98 -0.98 -16.29 -3.46
CA SER A 98 0.48 -16.31 -3.52
C SER A 98 1.02 -14.99 -4.08
N GLU A 99 1.51 -14.99 -5.32
CA GLU A 99 2.09 -13.84 -6.02
C GLU A 99 1.09 -13.03 -6.85
N THR A 100 -0.20 -13.32 -6.79
CA THR A 100 -1.22 -12.66 -7.62
C THR A 100 -2.27 -11.93 -6.80
N LEU A 101 -2.79 -10.84 -7.35
CA LEU A 101 -4.02 -10.17 -6.92
C LEU A 101 -5.01 -10.21 -8.08
N GLN A 102 -6.17 -10.83 -7.89
CA GLN A 102 -7.15 -11.02 -8.95
C GLN A 102 -8.55 -10.69 -8.46
N GLY A 103 -9.41 -10.19 -9.37
CA GLY A 103 -10.79 -9.91 -9.04
C GLY A 103 -11.43 -8.94 -10.03
N LEU A 104 -12.12 -7.92 -9.52
CA LEU A 104 -12.91 -7.00 -10.32
C LEU A 104 -12.56 -5.55 -10.01
N TRP A 105 -12.53 -4.72 -11.05
CA TRP A 105 -12.71 -3.27 -10.95
C TRP A 105 -14.15 -2.96 -11.32
N ILE A 106 -14.81 -2.12 -10.53
CA ILE A 106 -16.23 -1.79 -10.64
C ILE A 106 -16.36 -0.28 -10.77
N SER A 107 -17.11 0.18 -11.77
CA SER A 107 -17.43 1.61 -11.91
C SER A 107 -18.24 2.10 -10.71
N PRO A 108 -18.21 3.41 -10.40
CA PRO A 108 -18.87 3.93 -9.22
C PRO A 108 -20.41 3.80 -9.28
N ASP A 109 -20.97 3.66 -10.48
CA ASP A 109 -22.39 3.36 -10.71
C ASP A 109 -22.71 1.85 -10.77
N GLY A 110 -21.71 0.98 -10.59
CA GLY A 110 -21.83 -0.48 -10.60
C GLY A 110 -22.08 -1.12 -11.97
N LYS A 111 -22.27 -0.33 -13.04
CA LYS A 111 -22.67 -0.85 -14.35
C LYS A 111 -21.55 -1.54 -15.12
N LYS A 112 -20.29 -1.12 -14.92
CA LYS A 112 -19.13 -1.75 -15.52
C LYS A 112 -18.40 -2.55 -14.46
N GLN A 113 -18.16 -3.82 -14.77
CA GLN A 113 -17.36 -4.73 -13.95
C GLN A 113 -16.30 -5.35 -14.86
N LEU A 114 -15.04 -5.06 -14.58
CA LEU A 114 -13.91 -5.42 -15.44
C LEU A 114 -12.97 -6.32 -14.67
N LYS A 115 -12.48 -7.39 -15.30
CA LYS A 115 -11.57 -8.33 -14.66
C LYS A 115 -10.22 -7.67 -14.38
N VAL A 116 -9.72 -7.80 -13.16
CA VAL A 116 -8.39 -7.36 -12.75
C VAL A 116 -7.49 -8.59 -12.57
N ASN A 117 -6.30 -8.56 -13.18
CA ASN A 117 -5.27 -9.57 -12.96
C ASN A 117 -3.93 -8.88 -12.76
N LEU A 118 -3.34 -9.06 -11.58
CA LEU A 118 -2.08 -8.48 -11.17
C LEU A 118 -1.12 -9.57 -10.73
N LYS A 119 0.15 -9.42 -11.10
CA LYS A 119 1.24 -10.30 -10.68
C LYS A 119 2.31 -9.48 -9.96
N LYS A 120 2.75 -9.99 -8.82
CA LYS A 120 3.83 -9.41 -8.02
C LYS A 120 5.11 -9.42 -8.85
N ILE A 121 5.87 -8.34 -8.75
CA ILE A 121 7.18 -8.24 -9.38
C ILE A 121 8.27 -8.20 -8.31
N LYS A 122 9.47 -8.67 -8.66
CA LYS A 122 10.65 -8.49 -7.81
C LYS A 122 11.02 -7.01 -7.81
N GLN A 123 11.31 -6.46 -6.64
CA GLN A 123 11.65 -5.05 -6.47
C GLN A 123 13.05 -4.92 -5.86
N SER A 124 13.79 -3.92 -6.33
CA SER A 124 14.97 -3.43 -5.62
C SER A 124 14.56 -2.57 -4.41
N LYS A 125 15.48 -2.35 -3.48
CA LYS A 125 15.26 -1.44 -2.35
C LYS A 125 14.91 -0.02 -2.81
N ALA A 126 15.64 0.48 -3.81
CA ALA A 126 15.39 1.80 -4.39
C ALA A 126 13.99 1.92 -5.02
N GLU A 127 13.47 0.83 -5.61
CA GLU A 127 12.09 0.83 -6.09
C GLU A 127 11.07 0.85 -4.95
N ILE A 128 11.33 0.18 -3.83
CA ILE A 128 10.45 0.23 -2.67
C ILE A 128 10.41 1.65 -2.10
N GLU A 129 11.58 2.26 -1.88
CA GLU A 129 11.69 3.65 -1.40
C GLU A 129 10.95 4.61 -2.33
N LYS A 130 11.14 4.47 -3.64
CA LYS A 130 10.37 5.25 -4.63
C LYS A 130 8.85 5.05 -4.48
N MET A 131 8.36 3.83 -4.23
CA MET A 131 6.92 3.61 -4.09
C MET A 131 6.37 4.14 -2.76
N GLU A 132 7.16 4.16 -1.68
CA GLU A 132 6.79 4.85 -0.44
C GLU A 132 6.64 6.35 -0.68
N ASP A 133 7.59 6.98 -1.39
CA ASP A 133 7.50 8.41 -1.73
C ASP A 133 6.24 8.74 -2.56
N GLU A 134 5.88 7.85 -3.50
CA GLU A 134 4.68 8.02 -4.34
C GLU A 134 3.39 7.82 -3.53
N LEU A 135 3.40 6.90 -2.57
CA LEU A 135 2.28 6.69 -1.65
C LEU A 135 2.10 7.92 -0.74
N GLU A 136 3.18 8.46 -0.20
CA GLU A 136 3.16 9.67 0.61
C GLU A 136 2.66 10.87 -0.20
N LYS A 137 3.16 11.08 -1.43
CA LYS A 137 2.69 12.16 -2.32
C LYS A 137 1.23 12.02 -2.69
N ALA A 138 0.77 10.80 -2.99
CA ALA A 138 -0.64 10.55 -3.29
C ALA A 138 -1.51 10.86 -2.06
N ASN A 139 -1.08 10.43 -0.87
CA ASN A 139 -1.75 10.73 0.38
C ASN A 139 -1.81 12.23 0.68
N TYR A 140 -0.69 12.95 0.49
CA TYR A 140 -0.61 14.40 0.64
C TYR A 140 -1.58 15.11 -0.32
N SER A 141 -1.51 14.78 -1.62
CA SER A 141 -2.35 15.42 -2.65
C SER A 141 -3.85 15.16 -2.46
N ALA A 142 -4.19 14.01 -1.85
CA ALA A 142 -5.55 13.56 -1.62
C ALA A 142 -6.20 14.18 -0.37
N ASN A 143 -5.40 14.48 0.65
CA ASN A 143 -5.88 14.81 2.00
C ASN A 143 -5.44 16.17 2.53
N ASP A 144 -4.40 16.78 1.96
CA ASP A 144 -3.97 18.13 2.35
C ASP A 144 -4.76 19.16 1.54
N CYS A 145 -5.61 19.92 2.25
CA CYS A 145 -6.48 20.98 1.71
C CYS A 145 -5.74 22.31 1.56
#